data_AF-A0A2K3LWU3-F1
#
_entry.id   AF-A0A2K3LWU3-F1
#
_cell.length_a   1.000
_cell.length_b   1.000
_cell.length_c   1.000
_cell.angle_alpha   90.00
_cell.angle_beta   90.00
_cell.angle_gamma   90.00
#
_symmetry.space_group_name_H-M   'P 1'
#
loop_
_entity.id
_entity.type
_entity.pdbx_description
1 polymer ?
#
loop_
_entity_poly.entity_id
_entity_poly.type
_entity_poly.pdbx_seq_one_letter_code
_entity_poly.pdbx_strand_id
1 'polypeptide(L)'
;MAAALGKRGQDYMESLNIDRIYDYMFHLISEYSKLLDFKPTAPSSSLEVCSESVLCFADEKQREFLSRSATTPSQTPPCNLQPA
;
A
#
# COMPACT_ATOMS: atom_id res chain seq x y z
N MET A 1 9.28 -16.53 30.02
CA MET A 1 8.53 -17.01 28.83
C MET A 1 7.77 -15.88 28.15
N ALA A 2 6.89 -15.15 28.84
CA ALA A 2 6.12 -14.03 28.26
C ALA A 2 6.98 -12.91 27.64
N ALA A 3 8.07 -12.50 28.30
CA ALA A 3 8.96 -11.44 27.80
C ALA A 3 9.65 -11.82 26.46
N ALA A 4 10.00 -13.09 26.27
CA ALA A 4 10.62 -13.55 25.02
C ALA A 4 9.63 -13.59 23.85
N LEU A 5 8.37 -13.98 24.13
CA LEU A 5 7.27 -13.90 23.15
C LEU A 5 6.97 -12.45 22.79
N GLY A 6 6.90 -11.56 23.78
CA GLY A 6 6.71 -10.13 23.57
C GLY A 6 7.81 -9.52 22.69
N LYS A 7 9.08 -9.85 22.98
CA LYS A 7 10.21 -9.36 22.19
C LYS A 7 10.17 -9.85 20.73
N ARG A 8 9.91 -11.13 20.49
CA ARG A 8 9.74 -11.63 19.10
C ARG A 8 8.60 -10.96 18.36
N GLY A 9 7.50 -10.64 19.05
CA GLY A 9 6.38 -9.90 18.46
C GLY A 9 6.81 -8.50 18.04
N GLN A 10 7.57 -7.80 18.87
CA GLN A 10 8.12 -6.47 18.55
C GLN A 10 9.09 -6.54 17.38
N ASP A 11 10.06 -7.46 17.41
CA ASP A 11 11.04 -7.64 16.33
C ASP A 11 10.34 -7.92 14.98
N TYR A 12 9.24 -8.69 14.98
CA TYR A 12 8.45 -8.93 13.79
C TYR A 12 7.70 -7.68 13.31
N MET A 13 7.12 -6.88 14.22
CA MET A 13 6.47 -5.60 13.87
C MET A 13 7.45 -4.60 13.27
N GLU A 14 8.68 -4.53 13.77
CA GLU A 14 9.74 -3.70 13.16
C GLU A 14 10.05 -4.13 11.72
N SER A 15 9.89 -5.42 11.41
CA SER A 15 10.06 -5.95 10.05
C SER A 15 8.87 -5.65 9.10
N LEU A 16 7.74 -5.17 9.62
CA LEU A 16 6.55 -4.75 8.85
C LEU A 16 6.54 -3.23 8.65
N ASN A 17 7.60 -2.71 8.05
CA ASN A 17 7.67 -1.30 7.71
C ASN A 17 6.72 -0.93 6.54
N ILE A 18 6.52 0.38 6.33
CA ILE A 18 5.57 0.88 5.32
C ILE A 18 5.94 0.46 3.89
N ASP A 19 7.24 0.37 3.59
CA ASP A 19 7.73 -0.06 2.28
C ASP A 19 7.30 -1.50 1.99
N ARG A 20 7.42 -2.39 2.98
CA ARG A 20 6.99 -3.78 2.86
C ARG A 20 5.48 -3.93 2.71
N ILE A 21 4.69 -3.06 3.35
CA ILE A 21 3.23 -3.02 3.18
C ILE A 21 2.90 -2.61 1.74
N TYR A 22 3.53 -1.56 1.22
CA TYR A 22 3.31 -1.12 -0.16
C TYR A 22 3.75 -2.15 -1.19
N ASP A 23 4.90 -2.80 -0.99
CA ASP A 23 5.37 -3.89 -1.84
C ASP A 23 4.37 -5.05 -1.86
N TYR A 24 3.84 -5.44 -0.69
CA TYR A 24 2.83 -6.50 -0.59
C TYR A 24 1.53 -6.13 -1.31
N MET A 25 1.02 -4.91 -1.13
CA MET A 25 -0.19 -4.43 -1.81
C MET A 25 -0.01 -4.44 -3.33
N PHE A 26 1.14 -3.96 -3.81
CA PHE A 26 1.47 -3.96 -5.23
C PHE A 26 1.56 -5.37 -5.80
N HIS A 27 2.24 -6.28 -5.09
CA HIS A 27 2.33 -7.69 -5.48
C HIS A 27 0.95 -8.34 -5.56
N LEU A 28 0.10 -8.16 -4.54
CA LEU A 28 -1.24 -8.73 -4.50
C LEU A 28 -2.08 -8.29 -5.70
N ILE A 29 -2.10 -6.98 -6.00
CA ILE A 29 -2.85 -6.44 -7.13
C ILE A 29 -2.27 -6.94 -8.46
N SER A 30 -0.93 -7.01 -8.56
CA SER A 30 -0.24 -7.50 -9.76
C SER A 30 -0.54 -8.96 -10.05
N GLU A 31 -0.44 -9.85 -9.06
CA GLU A 31 -0.77 -11.27 -9.24
C GLU A 31 -2.25 -11.48 -9.51
N TYR A 32 -3.14 -10.76 -8.81
CA TYR A 32 -4.58 -10.81 -9.07
C TYR A 32 -4.93 -10.38 -10.49
N SER A 33 -4.26 -9.34 -11.02
CA SER A 33 -4.51 -8.85 -12.38
C SER A 33 -4.24 -9.92 -13.46
N LYS A 34 -3.36 -10.89 -13.20
CA LYS A 34 -3.06 -12.01 -14.12
C LYS A 34 -4.20 -13.01 -14.22
N LEU A 35 -5.10 -13.04 -13.24
CA LEU A 35 -6.27 -13.93 -13.22
C LEU A 35 -7.43 -13.39 -14.06
N LEU A 36 -7.36 -12.13 -14.51
CA LEU A 36 -8.41 -11.51 -15.31
C LEU A 36 -8.43 -12.13 -16.71
N ASP A 37 -9.58 -12.68 -17.09
CA ASP A 37 -9.84 -13.25 -18.42
C ASP A 37 -10.44 -12.23 -19.41
N PHE A 38 -10.50 -10.96 -19.01
CA PHE A 38 -10.97 -9.85 -19.82
C PHE A 38 -10.02 -8.64 -19.71
N LYS A 39 -10.12 -7.72 -20.67
CA LYS A 39 -9.42 -6.44 -20.63
C LYS A 39 -10.23 -5.42 -19.82
N PRO A 40 -9.76 -4.96 -18.64
CA PRO A 40 -10.48 -3.94 -17.87
C PRO A 40 -10.64 -2.66 -18.68
N THR A 41 -11.85 -2.12 -18.68
CA THR A 41 -12.17 -0.82 -19.30
C THR A 41 -12.90 0.02 -18.27
N ALA A 42 -12.44 1.25 -18.06
CA ALA A 42 -13.08 2.16 -17.13
C ALA A 42 -14.49 2.52 -17.63
N PRO A 43 -15.54 2.37 -16.80
CA PRO A 43 -16.88 2.85 -17.15
C PRO A 43 -16.90 4.38 -17.27
N SER A 44 -17.88 4.92 -18.01
CA SER A 44 -18.05 6.37 -18.19
C SER A 44 -18.33 7.13 -16.90
N SER A 45 -18.76 6.44 -15.85
CA SER A 45 -18.98 6.98 -14.51
C SER A 45 -17.72 6.98 -13.63
N SER A 46 -16.59 6.44 -14.12
CA SER A 46 -15.33 6.45 -13.38
C SER A 46 -14.85 7.88 -13.13
N LEU A 47 -14.46 8.14 -11.88
CA LEU A 47 -13.77 9.36 -11.49
C LEU A 47 -12.29 9.05 -11.29
N GLU A 48 -11.43 9.91 -11.83
CA GLU A 48 -9.99 9.80 -11.62
C GLU A 48 -9.64 10.17 -10.17
N VAL A 49 -8.84 9.33 -9.52
CA VAL A 49 -8.30 9.60 -8.19
C VAL A 49 -6.90 10.18 -8.36
N CYS A 50 -6.77 11.50 -8.19
CA CYS A 50 -5.48 12.20 -8.08
C CYS A 50 -5.10 12.42 -6.60
N SER A 51 -3.84 12.76 -6.29
CA SER A 51 -3.40 13.10 -4.94
C SER A 51 -4.28 14.14 -4.25
N GLU A 52 -4.70 15.13 -5.01
CA GLU A 52 -5.58 16.22 -4.61
C GLU A 52 -6.99 15.72 -4.35
N SER A 53 -7.46 14.73 -5.11
CA SER A 53 -8.79 14.15 -4.92
C SER A 53 -8.91 13.42 -3.58
N VAL A 54 -7.85 12.75 -3.12
CA VAL A 54 -7.81 12.13 -1.78
C VAL A 54 -7.95 13.21 -0.69
N LEU A 55 -7.33 14.38 -0.90
CA LEU A 55 -7.46 15.54 -0.01
C LEU A 55 -8.84 16.20 -0.10
N CYS A 56 -9.57 16.07 -1.21
CA CYS A 56 -10.92 16.59 -1.37
C CYS A 56 -11.96 15.82 -0.53
N PHE A 57 -11.72 14.55 -0.23
CA PHE A 57 -12.60 13.72 0.61
C PHE A 57 -12.22 13.75 2.09
N ALA A 58 -11.10 14.38 2.44
CA ALA A 58 -10.58 14.45 3.79
C ALA A 58 -11.15 15.65 4.57
N ASP A 59 -11.53 15.44 5.83
CA ASP A 59 -11.77 16.54 6.76
C ASP A 59 -10.48 17.35 7.03
N GLU A 60 -10.60 18.52 7.65
CA GLU A 60 -9.44 19.43 7.85
C GLU A 60 -8.25 18.75 8.52
N LYS A 61 -8.50 17.91 9.53
CA LYS A 61 -7.46 17.22 10.28
C LYS A 61 -6.84 16.09 9.47
N GLN A 62 -7.67 15.30 8.79
CA GLN A 62 -7.22 14.26 7.87
C GLN A 62 -6.36 14.85 6.75
N ARG A 63 -6.76 16.01 6.22
CA ARG A 63 -6.05 16.69 5.14
C ARG A 63 -4.65 17.13 5.54
N GLU A 64 -4.46 17.60 6.76
CA GLU A 64 -3.13 17.92 7.31
C GLU A 64 -2.24 16.67 7.37
N PHE A 65 -2.76 15.56 7.92
CA PHE A 65 -2.01 14.31 8.00
C PHE A 65 -1.67 13.72 6.63
N LEU A 66 -2.65 13.68 5.72
CA LEU A 66 -2.48 13.13 4.37
C LEU A 66 -1.45 13.94 3.58
N SER A 67 -1.52 15.27 3.66
CA SER A 67 -0.55 16.15 2.98
C SER A 67 0.88 15.90 3.48
N ARG A 68 1.05 15.65 4.78
CA ARG A 68 2.35 15.31 5.39
C ARG A 68 2.83 13.89 5.09
N SER A 69 1.92 12.99 4.71
CA SER A 69 2.24 11.59 4.37
C SER A 69 2.67 11.40 2.91
N ALA A 70 2.69 12.48 2.12
CA ALA A 70 3.13 12.42 0.73
C ALA A 70 4.56 11.86 0.65
N THR A 71 4.72 10.81 -0.16
CA THR A 71 6.00 10.15 -0.40
C THR A 71 6.31 10.13 -1.89
N THR A 72 7.59 10.05 -2.23
CA THR A 72 8.03 9.86 -3.61
C THR A 72 8.03 8.39 -3.97
N PRO A 73 7.73 8.02 -5.23
CA PRO A 73 7.87 6.64 -5.69
C PRO A 73 9.28 6.09 -5.38
N SER A 74 9.34 4.82 -5.01
CA SER A 74 10.61 4.12 -4.82
C SER A 74 11.39 4.10 -6.12
N GLN A 75 12.68 4.44 -6.07
CA GLN A 75 13.59 4.38 -7.22
C GLN A 75 14.10 2.97 -7.49
N THR A 76 13.87 2.04 -6.56
CA THR A 76 14.22 0.64 -6.70
C THR A 76 13.01 -0.15 -7.17
N PRO A 77 13.18 -1.13 -8.07
CA PRO A 77 12.08 -1.99 -8.48
C PRO A 77 11.54 -2.78 -7.28
N PRO A 78 10.24 -3.14 -7.26
CA PRO A 78 9.64 -3.90 -6.17
C PRO A 78 10.40 -5.21 -5.95
N CYS A 79 10.50 -5.62 -4.68
CA CYS A 79 11.20 -6.86 -4.35
C CYS A 79 10.49 -8.09 -4.94
N ASN A 80 11.25 -9.08 -5.41
CA ASN A 80 10.68 -10.36 -5.81
C ASN A 80 10.25 -11.11 -4.53
N LEU A 81 8.96 -11.03 -4.20
CA LEU A 81 8.37 -11.90 -3.19
C LEU A 81 8.46 -13.34 -3.70
N GLN A 82 9.22 -14.17 -2.98
CA GLN A 82 9.35 -15.58 -3.32
C GLN A 82 7.97 -16.25 -3.17
N PRO A 83 7.58 -17.15 -4.09
CA PRO A 83 6.35 -17.92 -3.94
C PRO A 83 6.34 -18.70 -2.62
N ALA A 84 5.14 -18.85 -2.04
CA ALA A 84 4.91 -19.69 -0.87
C ALA A 84 5.09 -21.17 -1.16
#